data_AF-A0A538PU11-F1
#
_entry.id   AF-A0A538PU11-F1
#
_cell.length_a   1.000
_cell.length_b   1.000
_cell.length_c   1.000
_cell.angle_alpha   90.00
_cell.angle_beta   90.00
_cell.angle_gamma   90.00
#
_symmetry.space_group_name_H-M   'P 1'
#
loop_
_entity.id
_entity.type
_entity.pdbx_description
1 polymer ?
#
loop_
_entity_poly.entity_id
_entity_poly.type
_entity_poly.pdbx_seq_one_letter_code
_entity_poly.pdbx_strand_id
1 'polypeptide(L)'
;MRDGMGVERLRERGIATGVITREQPDLIAPRAAKLALRHLWAGVRDKHAQLGRILEEAAIGLDQIVYIGDDVNDLGILEAVGEVGLTAAPADAMPQVRDAVHYICDAPGGRGAFREVAEWLLRLRTQGGPS
;
A
#
# COMPACT_ATOMS: atom_id res chain seq x y z
N MET A 1 -6.50 11.04 -11.03
CA MET A 1 -5.84 10.70 -12.31
C MET A 1 -4.44 10.11 -12.10
N ARG A 2 -3.65 10.59 -11.13
CA ARG A 2 -2.26 10.14 -10.92
C ARG A 2 -2.12 8.69 -10.43
N ASP A 3 -2.99 8.27 -9.49
CA ASP A 3 -2.89 6.95 -8.85
C ASP A 3 -3.17 5.79 -9.81
N GLY A 4 -4.09 5.97 -10.78
CA GLY A 4 -4.40 4.94 -11.78
C GLY A 4 -3.19 4.54 -12.64
N MET A 5 -2.38 5.52 -13.05
CA MET A 5 -1.14 5.23 -13.77
C MET A 5 -0.10 4.53 -12.87
N GLY A 6 -0.10 4.80 -11.56
CA GLY A 6 0.72 4.04 -10.61
C GLY A 6 0.32 2.56 -10.57
N VAL A 7 -0.99 2.28 -10.48
CA VAL A 7 -1.52 0.91 -10.47
C VAL A 7 -1.19 0.18 -11.77
N GLU A 8 -1.37 0.85 -12.91
CA GLU A 8 -1.05 0.29 -14.21
C GLU A 8 0.43 -0.09 -14.35
N ARG A 9 1.35 0.80 -14.00
CA ARG A 9 2.80 0.53 -14.06
C ARG A 9 3.24 -0.61 -13.15
N LEU A 10 2.65 -0.71 -11.96
CA LEU A 10 2.91 -1.84 -11.05
C LEU A 10 2.41 -3.15 -11.65
N ARG A 11 1.19 -3.14 -12.21
CA ARG A 11 0.58 -4.30 -12.85
C ARG A 11 1.38 -4.80 -14.05
N GLU A 12 1.93 -3.91 -14.88
CA GLU A 12 2.83 -4.26 -15.99
C GLU A 12 4.11 -4.99 -15.52
N ARG A 13 4.48 -4.84 -14.25
CA ARG A 13 5.62 -5.53 -13.61
C ARG A 13 5.20 -6.70 -12.73
N GLY A 14 3.95 -7.15 -12.87
CA GLY A 14 3.40 -8.27 -12.10
C GLY A 14 3.18 -7.97 -10.62
N ILE A 15 3.18 -6.69 -10.20
CA ILE A 15 2.94 -6.29 -8.82
C ILE A 15 1.44 -6.04 -8.64
N ALA A 16 0.81 -6.87 -7.81
CA ALA A 16 -0.58 -6.70 -7.43
C ALA A 16 -0.75 -5.47 -6.52
N THR A 17 -1.91 -4.82 -6.62
CA THR A 17 -2.28 -3.69 -5.77
C THR A 17 -3.61 -3.97 -5.11
N GLY A 18 -3.79 -3.43 -3.90
CA GLY A 18 -5.02 -3.61 -3.15
C GLY A 18 -5.22 -2.50 -2.13
N VAL A 19 -6.39 -2.51 -1.51
CA VAL A 19 -6.75 -1.56 -0.45
C VAL A 19 -7.46 -2.29 0.68
N ILE A 20 -7.09 -1.92 1.91
CA ILE A 20 -7.78 -2.29 3.13
C ILE A 20 -8.40 -1.06 3.77
N THR A 21 -9.71 -1.08 4.00
CA THR A 21 -10.45 0.09 4.49
C THR A 21 -11.60 -0.27 5.43
N ARG A 22 -11.96 0.69 6.28
CA ARG A 22 -13.18 0.67 7.09
C ARG A 22 -14.43 1.06 6.29
N GLU A 23 -14.25 1.67 5.11
CA GLU A 23 -15.36 2.04 4.24
C GLU A 23 -16.20 0.82 3.86
N GLN A 24 -17.50 1.06 3.68
CA GLN A 24 -18.42 0.01 3.26
C GLN A 24 -18.14 -0.40 1.81
N PRO A 25 -18.29 -1.70 1.47
CA PRO A 25 -18.03 -2.21 0.13
C PRO A 25 -18.68 -1.40 -0.99
N ASP A 26 -19.94 -0.99 -0.83
CA ASP A 26 -20.71 -0.28 -1.85
C ASP A 26 -20.13 1.10 -2.22
N LEU A 27 -19.40 1.73 -1.28
CA LEU A 27 -18.79 3.04 -1.50
C LEU A 27 -17.42 2.93 -2.18
N ILE A 28 -16.62 1.93 -1.80
CA ILE A 28 -15.24 1.79 -2.27
C ILE A 28 -15.13 0.93 -3.54
N ALA A 29 -16.04 -0.02 -3.77
CA ALA A 29 -15.99 -0.94 -4.89
C ALA A 29 -15.94 -0.24 -6.27
N PRO A 30 -16.74 0.82 -6.55
CA PRO A 30 -16.64 1.53 -7.83
C PRO A 30 -15.26 2.16 -8.06
N ARG A 31 -14.64 2.69 -7.00
CA ARG A 31 -13.29 3.29 -7.07
C ARG A 31 -12.22 2.22 -7.27
N ALA A 32 -12.31 1.11 -6.54
CA ALA A 32 -11.38 -0.02 -6.69
C ALA A 32 -11.44 -0.61 -8.10
N ALA A 33 -12.65 -0.80 -8.64
CA ALA A 33 -12.87 -1.27 -10.00
C ALA A 33 -12.31 -0.30 -11.05
N LYS A 34 -12.54 1.01 -10.89
CA LYS A 34 -12.00 2.05 -11.78
C LYS A 34 -10.47 2.07 -11.79
N LEU A 35 -9.82 1.73 -10.68
CA LEU A 35 -8.36 1.63 -10.57
C LEU A 35 -7.83 0.25 -10.95
N ALA A 36 -8.70 -0.72 -11.24
CA ALA A 36 -8.35 -2.11 -11.49
C ALA A 36 -7.48 -2.73 -10.37
N LEU A 37 -7.83 -2.42 -9.10
CA LEU A 37 -7.19 -3.05 -7.95
C LEU A 37 -7.49 -4.56 -7.95
N ARG A 38 -6.47 -5.37 -7.68
CA ARG A 38 -6.62 -6.83 -7.60
C ARG A 38 -7.32 -7.26 -6.32
N HIS A 39 -7.05 -6.55 -5.22
CA HIS A 39 -7.58 -6.88 -3.90
C HIS A 39 -8.36 -5.71 -3.31
N LEU A 40 -9.49 -6.03 -2.67
CA LEU A 40 -10.31 -5.08 -1.93
C LEU A 40 -10.79 -5.74 -0.64
N TRP A 41 -10.29 -5.24 0.49
CA TRP A 41 -10.71 -5.65 1.82
C TRP A 41 -11.45 -4.48 2.49
N ALA A 42 -12.78 -4.46 2.36
CA ALA A 42 -13.65 -3.40 2.86
C ALA A 42 -14.34 -3.78 4.17
N GLY A 43 -14.84 -2.79 4.92
CA GLY A 43 -15.48 -2.99 6.21
C GLY A 43 -14.56 -3.50 7.33
N VAL A 44 -13.24 -3.40 7.15
CA VAL A 44 -12.25 -3.94 8.10
C VAL A 44 -12.00 -2.94 9.22
N ARG A 45 -12.47 -3.28 10.43
CA ARG A 45 -12.31 -2.40 11.62
C ARG A 45 -10.92 -2.51 12.24
N ASP A 46 -10.46 -3.74 12.41
CA ASP A 46 -9.14 -4.09 12.91
C ASP A 46 -8.32 -4.64 11.74
N LYS A 47 -7.46 -3.79 11.17
CA LYS A 47 -6.65 -4.16 10.02
C LYS A 47 -5.54 -5.13 10.41
N HIS A 48 -4.94 -4.94 11.58
CA HIS A 48 -3.84 -5.76 12.07
C HIS A 48 -4.30 -7.20 12.31
N ALA A 49 -5.47 -7.41 12.92
CA ALA A 49 -6.06 -8.74 13.10
C ALA A 49 -6.37 -9.46 11.76
N GLN A 50 -6.58 -8.71 10.67
CA GLN A 50 -6.84 -9.27 9.34
C GLN A 50 -5.58 -9.49 8.51
N LEU A 51 -4.40 -9.04 8.97
CA LEU A 51 -3.16 -9.09 8.19
C LEU A 51 -2.83 -10.52 7.73
N GLY A 52 -2.94 -11.50 8.62
CA GLY A 52 -2.69 -12.92 8.26
C GLY A 52 -3.60 -13.40 7.12
N ARG A 53 -4.90 -13.09 7.20
CA ARG A 53 -5.87 -13.45 6.15
C ARG A 53 -5.58 -12.74 4.82
N ILE A 54 -5.17 -11.48 4.87
CA ILE A 54 -4.80 -10.71 3.66
C ILE A 54 -3.60 -11.36 2.97
N LEU A 55 -2.57 -11.73 3.73
CA LEU A 55 -1.39 -12.40 3.20
C LEU A 55 -1.74 -13.77 2.59
N GLU A 56 -2.59 -14.54 3.24
CA GLU A 56 -3.10 -15.82 2.72
C GLU A 56 -3.90 -15.65 1.42
N GLU A 57 -4.88 -14.73 1.39
CA GLU A 57 -5.71 -14.46 0.21
C GLU A 57 -4.89 -13.88 -0.96
N ALA A 58 -3.84 -13.12 -0.67
CA ALA A 58 -2.92 -12.59 -1.67
C ALA A 58 -1.79 -13.59 -2.04
N ALA A 59 -1.65 -14.68 -1.30
CA ALA A 59 -0.58 -15.69 -1.45
C ALA A 59 0.84 -15.07 -1.44
N ILE A 60 1.12 -14.19 -0.47
CA ILE A 60 2.40 -13.49 -0.29
C ILE A 60 2.87 -13.51 1.16
N GLY A 61 4.18 -13.36 1.37
CA GLY A 61 4.78 -13.12 2.69
C GLY A 61 4.88 -11.63 3.05
N LEU A 62 5.19 -11.34 4.32
CA LEU A 62 5.48 -9.98 4.81
C LEU A 62 6.70 -9.35 4.12
N ASP A 63 7.65 -10.16 3.66
CA ASP A 63 8.82 -9.75 2.89
C ASP A 63 8.49 -9.37 1.43
N GLN A 64 7.27 -9.67 0.98
CA GLN A 64 6.80 -9.47 -0.39
C GLN A 64 5.72 -8.39 -0.51
N ILE A 65 5.48 -7.61 0.56
CA ILE A 65 4.47 -6.55 0.59
C ILE A 65 5.12 -5.17 0.76
N VAL A 66 4.49 -4.17 0.14
CA VAL A 66 4.68 -2.76 0.48
C VAL A 66 3.38 -2.23 1.08
N TYR A 67 3.41 -1.77 2.32
CA TYR A 67 2.24 -1.20 2.97
C TYR A 67 2.32 0.34 3.01
N ILE A 68 1.21 1.01 2.67
CA ILE A 68 1.10 2.46 2.73
C ILE A 68 0.04 2.81 3.77
N GLY A 69 0.42 3.52 4.83
CA GLY A 69 -0.48 3.92 5.92
C GLY A 69 -0.37 5.42 6.23
N ASP A 70 -1.43 5.99 6.80
CA ASP A 70 -1.50 7.42 7.12
C ASP A 70 -1.97 7.75 8.54
N ASP A 71 -2.59 6.79 9.24
CA ASP A 71 -3.20 7.00 10.56
C ASP A 71 -2.73 5.94 11.59
N VAL A 72 -2.98 6.19 12.88
CA VAL A 72 -2.52 5.37 14.02
C VAL A 72 -3.01 3.93 13.95
N ASN A 73 -4.18 3.69 13.33
CA ASN A 73 -4.70 2.33 13.15
C ASN A 73 -3.90 1.48 12.14
N ASP A 74 -2.96 2.09 11.41
CA ASP A 74 -2.04 1.40 10.51
C ASP A 74 -0.73 1.01 11.19
N LEU A 75 -0.37 1.60 12.35
CA LEU A 75 0.91 1.41 13.01
C LEU A 75 1.24 -0.06 13.25
N GLY A 76 0.29 -0.86 13.73
CA GLY A 76 0.53 -2.28 13.97
C GLY A 76 0.88 -3.05 12.69
N ILE A 77 0.31 -2.68 11.53
CA ILE A 77 0.69 -3.28 10.25
C ILE A 77 2.05 -2.74 9.79
N LEU A 78 2.27 -1.43 9.94
CA LEU A 78 3.53 -0.79 9.55
C LEU A 78 4.71 -1.38 10.33
N GLU A 79 4.57 -1.61 11.63
CA GLU A 79 5.57 -2.28 12.45
C GLU A 79 5.81 -3.73 11.98
N ALA A 80 4.74 -4.52 11.83
CA ALA A 80 4.85 -5.92 11.42
C ALA A 80 5.46 -6.10 10.00
N VAL A 81 5.09 -5.22 9.06
CA VAL A 81 5.66 -5.21 7.70
C VAL A 81 7.07 -4.62 7.72
N GLY A 82 7.34 -3.61 8.54
CA GLY A 82 8.60 -2.88 8.59
C GLY A 82 9.80 -3.76 8.95
N GLU A 83 9.58 -4.87 9.65
CA GLU A 83 10.66 -5.80 10.02
C GLU A 83 11.28 -6.53 8.81
N VAL A 84 10.50 -6.82 7.77
CA VAL A 84 10.94 -7.69 6.65
C VAL A 84 10.53 -7.21 5.25
N GLY A 85 9.54 -6.31 5.16
CA GLY A 85 9.00 -5.74 3.93
C GLY A 85 9.30 -4.25 3.79
N LEU A 86 8.46 -3.54 3.03
CA LEU A 86 8.60 -2.09 2.86
C LEU A 86 7.35 -1.35 3.34
N THR A 87 7.57 -0.17 3.92
CA THR A 87 6.50 0.67 4.45
C THR A 87 6.67 2.08 3.93
N ALA A 88 5.54 2.73 3.66
CA ALA A 88 5.54 4.12 3.22
C ALA A 88 4.36 4.90 3.82
N ALA A 89 4.48 6.21 3.84
CA ALA A 89 3.42 7.11 4.29
C ALA A 89 3.31 8.35 3.39
N PRO A 90 2.10 8.89 3.17
CA PRO A 90 1.93 10.22 2.58
C PRO A 90 2.56 11.34 3.42
N ALA A 91 2.83 12.50 2.80
CA ALA A 91 3.43 13.65 3.49
C ALA A 91 2.61 14.17 4.69
N ASP A 92 1.28 14.07 4.58
CA ASP A 92 0.27 14.52 5.55
C ASP A 92 -0.19 13.42 6.50
N ALA A 93 0.47 12.26 6.51
CA ALA A 93 0.25 11.22 7.50
C ALA A 93 0.55 11.72 8.93
N MET A 94 -0.07 11.07 9.93
CA MET A 94 0.18 11.40 11.33
C MET A 94 1.68 11.31 11.66
N PRO A 95 2.20 12.19 12.55
CA PRO A 95 3.63 12.20 12.87
C PRO A 95 4.19 10.83 13.26
N GLN A 96 3.48 10.10 14.13
CA GLN A 96 3.85 8.75 14.58
C GLN A 96 3.94 7.74 13.44
N VAL A 97 3.10 7.87 12.41
CA VAL A 97 3.14 7.02 11.22
C VAL A 97 4.37 7.33 10.39
N ARG A 98 4.68 8.61 10.17
CA ARG A 98 5.88 9.01 9.43
C ARG A 98 7.16 8.56 10.11
N ASP A 99 7.19 8.54 11.44
CA ASP A 99 8.33 8.05 12.22
C ASP A 99 8.50 6.51 12.13
N ALA A 100 7.47 5.78 11.70
CA ALA A 100 7.44 4.32 11.66
C ALA A 100 7.66 3.72 10.25
N VAL A 101 7.86 4.54 9.20
CA VAL A 101 7.95 4.05 7.81
C VAL A 101 9.33 4.20 7.16
N HIS A 102 9.62 3.33 6.20
CA HIS A 102 10.85 3.38 5.41
C HIS A 102 10.89 4.53 4.40
N TYR A 103 9.73 4.97 3.92
CA TYR A 103 9.63 6.03 2.92
C TYR A 103 8.48 7.00 3.22
N ILE A 104 8.80 8.28 3.35
CA ILE A 104 7.79 9.34 3.46
C ILE A 104 7.68 10.00 2.09
N CYS A 105 6.46 10.10 1.58
CA CYS A 105 6.22 10.76 0.30
C CYS A 105 6.36 12.28 0.45
N ASP A 106 6.74 12.95 -0.64
CA ASP A 106 6.57 14.41 -0.75
C ASP A 106 5.10 14.78 -0.99
N ALA A 107 4.36 13.91 -1.69
CA ALA A 107 2.95 14.12 -1.97
C ALA A 107 2.03 13.73 -0.80
N PRO A 108 0.96 14.51 -0.54
CA PRO A 108 -0.07 14.12 0.42
C PRO A 108 -1.03 13.06 -0.14
N GLY A 109 -1.82 12.47 0.76
CA GLY A 109 -2.84 11.47 0.48
C GLY A 109 -3.81 11.92 -0.62
N GLY A 110 -4.10 11.02 -1.56
CA GLY A 110 -4.98 11.32 -2.71
C GLY A 110 -4.46 12.35 -3.71
N ARG A 111 -3.25 12.92 -3.51
CA ARG A 111 -2.63 13.90 -4.43
C ARG A 111 -1.40 13.36 -5.16
N GLY A 112 -1.15 12.07 -5.08
CA GLY A 112 -0.09 11.38 -5.81
C GLY A 112 0.84 10.52 -4.96
N ALA A 113 0.64 10.44 -3.63
CA ALA A 113 1.44 9.59 -2.75
C ALA A 113 1.54 8.14 -3.26
N PHE A 114 0.43 7.52 -3.67
CA PHE A 114 0.45 6.17 -4.23
C PHE A 114 1.33 6.06 -5.49
N ARG A 115 1.22 7.03 -6.40
CA ARG A 115 2.06 7.07 -7.61
C ARG A 115 3.53 7.22 -7.24
N GLU A 116 3.86 8.03 -6.26
CA GLU A 116 5.22 8.25 -5.79
C GLU A 116 5.83 6.96 -5.23
N VAL A 117 5.09 6.26 -4.36
CA VAL A 117 5.48 4.94 -3.83
C VAL A 117 5.65 3.93 -4.95
N ALA A 118 4.77 3.93 -5.95
CA ALA A 118 4.90 3.05 -7.11
C ALA A 118 6.22 3.30 -7.87
N GLU A 119 6.59 4.56 -8.13
CA GLU A 119 7.87 4.89 -8.79
C GLU A 119 9.08 4.59 -7.90
N TRP A 120 8.97 4.79 -6.59
CA TRP A 120 10.00 4.40 -5.64
C TRP A 120 10.25 2.89 -5.68
N LEU A 121 9.21 2.07 -5.57
CA LEU A 121 9.30 0.61 -5.64
C LEU A 121 9.88 0.13 -6.98
N LEU A 122 9.45 0.72 -8.10
CA LEU A 122 9.95 0.38 -9.42
C LEU A 122 11.44 0.71 -9.57
N ARG A 123 11.90 1.84 -9.01
CA ARG A 123 13.33 2.21 -9.01
C ARG A 123 14.16 1.22 -8.20
N LEU A 124 13.69 0.80 -7.02
CA LEU A 124 14.38 -0.19 -6.19
C LEU A 124 14.57 -1.52 -6.95
N ARG A 125 13.53 -1.99 -7.67
CA ARG A 125 13.62 -3.22 -8.46
C ARG A 125 14.54 -3.11 -9.68
N THR A 126 14.64 -1.94 -10.29
CA THR A 126 15.56 -1.73 -11.43
C THR A 126 17.02 -1.63 -11.00
N GLN A 127 17.30 -1.17 -9.78
CA GLN A 127 18.66 -1.11 -9.22
C GLN A 127 19.18 -2.47 -8.71
N GLY A 128 18.35 -3.53 -8.74
CA GLY A 128 18.69 -4.89 -8.33
C GLY A 128 18.67 -5.95 -9.45
N GLY A 129 18.63 -5.57 -10.73
CA GLY A 129 18.69 -6.49 -11.90
C GLY A 129 20.12 -6.72 -12.41
N PRO A 130 20.42 -7.87 -13.04
CA PRO A 130 21.70 -8.59 -12.92
C PRO A 130 22.90 -7.87 -13.56
N SER A 131 24.04 -7.97 -12.87
CA SER A 131 25.33 -8.28 -13.51
C SER A 131 25.38 -9.76 -13.89
#